data_AF-A0A958KMN1-F1
#
_entry.id   AF-A0A958KMN1-F1
#
_cell.length_a   1.000
_cell.length_b   1.000
_cell.length_c   1.000
_cell.angle_alpha   90.00
_cell.angle_beta   90.00
_cell.angle_gamma   90.00
#
_symmetry.space_group_name_H-M   'P 1'
#
loop_
_entity.id
_entity.type
_entity.pdbx_description
1 polymer ?
#
loop_
_entity_poly.entity_id
_entity_poly.type
_entity_poly.pdbx_seq_one_letter_code
_entity_poly.pdbx_strand_id
1 'polypeptide(L)' 'MGDLWRFRTLGVREQAVVALSVLLDGHDASDYLGSDKERSVALSRAAKDLAELAPELRMPLAGTLLRRALAKIDQD' A
#
# COMPACT_ATOMS: atom_id res chain seq x y z
N MET A 1 -0.48 -4.05 -15.96
CA MET A 1 0.26 -4.86 -14.95
C MET A 1 0.84 -3.85 -13.98
N GLY A 2 0.22 -3.65 -12.81
CA GLY A 2 0.70 -2.65 -11.83
C GLY A 2 2.10 -3.03 -11.36
N ASP A 3 3.07 -2.15 -11.59
CA ASP A 3 4.44 -2.33 -11.08
C ASP A 3 4.50 -1.78 -9.66
N LEU A 4 4.95 -2.62 -8.71
CA LEU A 4 5.11 -2.26 -7.30
C LEU A 4 6.26 -1.29 -7.05
N TRP A 5 6.91 -0.78 -8.10
CA TRP A 5 7.97 0.21 -8.01
C TRP A 5 7.58 1.40 -7.12
N ARG A 6 6.39 2.00 -7.32
CA ARG A 6 5.93 3.13 -6.49
C ARG A 6 5.85 2.77 -5.01
N PHE A 7 5.26 1.61 -4.71
CA PHE A 7 5.17 1.10 -3.35
C PHE A 7 6.54 0.97 -2.69
N ARG A 8 7.54 0.43 -3.41
CA ARG A 8 8.91 0.21 -2.89
C ARG A 8 9.65 1.51 -2.59
N THR A 9 9.30 2.61 -3.24
CA THR A 9 9.91 3.93 -2.98
C THR A 9 9.36 4.64 -1.75
N LEU A 10 8.27 4.15 -1.17
CA LEU A 10 7.67 4.72 0.04
C LEU A 10 8.50 4.42 1.29
N GLY A 11 8.38 5.29 2.31
CA GLY A 11 8.92 5.02 3.64
C GLY A 11 8.24 3.82 4.31
N VAL A 12 8.87 3.21 5.32
CA VAL A 12 8.35 1.97 5.94
C VAL A 12 6.93 2.15 6.51
N ARG A 13 6.66 3.28 7.19
CA ARG A 13 5.32 3.59 7.72
C ARG A 13 4.28 3.76 6.61
N GLU A 14 4.65 4.39 5.50
CA GLU A 14 3.78 4.58 4.34
C GLU A 14 3.48 3.27 3.63
N GLN A 15 4.47 2.38 3.52
CA GLN A 15 4.27 1.01 3.02
C GLN A 15 3.26 0.26 3.89
N ALA A 16 3.34 0.38 5.21
CA ALA A 16 2.38 -0.23 6.13
C ALA A 16 0.97 0.35 5.93
N VAL A 17 0.85 1.68 5.84
CA VAL A 17 -0.44 2.36 5.60
C VAL A 17 -1.08 1.92 4.29
N VAL A 18 -0.33 1.95 3.17
CA VAL A 18 -0.85 1.52 1.86
C VAL A 18 -1.29 0.05 1.88
N ALA A 19 -0.45 -0.83 2.43
CA ALA A 19 -0.76 -2.26 2.48
C ALA A 19 -2.00 -2.53 3.37
N LEU A 20 -2.14 -1.83 4.49
CA LEU A 20 -3.30 -1.92 5.36
C LEU A 20 -4.57 -1.40 4.68
N SER A 21 -4.53 -0.23 4.05
CA SER A 21 -5.70 0.33 3.33
C SER A 21 -6.16 -0.60 2.20
N VAL A 22 -5.24 -1.18 1.43
CA VAL A 22 -5.62 -2.12 0.35
C VAL A 22 -6.18 -3.43 0.90
N LEU A 23 -5.75 -3.88 2.08
CA LEU A 23 -6.35 -5.05 2.74
C LEU A 23 -7.78 -4.77 3.22
N LEU A 24 -8.05 -3.58 3.72
CA LEU A 24 -9.37 -3.21 4.26
C LEU A 24 -10.36 -2.87 3.15
N ASP A 25 -9.96 -2.00 2.22
CA ASP A 25 -10.88 -1.32 1.28
C ASP A 25 -10.61 -1.70 -0.18
N GLY A 26 -9.54 -2.44 -0.46
CA GLY A 26 -9.23 -2.90 -1.82
C GLY A 26 -8.99 -1.74 -2.79
N HIS A 27 -9.91 -1.54 -3.73
CA HIS A 27 -9.81 -0.47 -4.74
C HIS A 27 -10.06 0.91 -4.16
N ASP A 28 -10.91 1.03 -3.14
CA ASP A 28 -11.28 2.34 -2.58
C ASP A 28 -10.13 2.93 -1.73
N ALA A 29 -9.11 2.12 -1.40
CA ALA A 29 -7.91 2.53 -0.68
C ALA A 29 -7.21 3.73 -1.32
N SER A 30 -7.19 3.83 -2.67
CA SER A 30 -6.54 4.94 -3.36
C SER A 30 -7.21 6.29 -3.08
N ASP A 31 -8.52 6.29 -2.87
CA ASP A 31 -9.30 7.51 -2.72
C ASP A 31 -9.14 8.07 -1.31
N TYR A 32 -9.14 7.19 -0.31
CA TYR A 32 -8.83 7.57 1.08
C TYR A 32 -7.41 8.11 1.23
N LEU A 33 -6.43 7.44 0.63
CA LEU A 33 -5.03 7.89 0.70
C LEU A 33 -4.78 9.15 -0.12
N GLY A 34 -5.63 9.44 -1.11
CA GLY A 34 -5.62 10.69 -1.88
C GLY A 34 -6.03 11.92 -1.07
N SER A 35 -6.61 11.75 0.13
CA SER A 35 -7.07 12.87 0.97
C SER A 35 -5.97 13.46 1.88
N ASP A 36 -4.79 12.82 1.98
CA ASP A 36 -3.67 13.25 2.84
C ASP A 36 -2.82 14.37 2.19
N LYS A 37 -2.72 15.54 2.82
CA LYS A 37 -2.23 16.77 2.16
C LYS A 37 -0.76 16.75 1.74
N GLU A 38 0.11 15.95 2.36
CA GLU A 38 1.55 16.00 2.07
C GLU A 38 2.04 14.91 1.11
N ARG A 39 1.47 13.70 1.19
CA ARG A 39 1.91 12.54 0.37
C ARG A 39 0.78 11.85 -0.41
N SER A 40 -0.41 12.44 -0.46
CA SER A 40 -1.60 11.89 -1.13
C SER A 40 -1.32 11.26 -2.49
N VAL A 41 -0.63 11.98 -3.38
CA VAL A 41 -0.41 11.52 -4.75
C VAL A 41 0.45 10.24 -4.80
N ALA A 42 1.47 10.14 -3.96
CA ALA A 42 2.36 8.98 -3.94
C ALA A 42 1.67 7.76 -3.33
N LEU A 43 0.96 7.94 -2.21
CA LEU A 43 0.23 6.88 -1.52
C LEU A 43 -0.94 6.36 -2.35
N SER A 44 -1.75 7.28 -2.91
CA SER A 44 -2.88 6.94 -3.77
C SER A 44 -2.46 6.13 -5.00
N ARG A 45 -1.38 6.54 -5.68
CA ARG A 45 -0.86 5.81 -6.84
C ARG A 45 -0.32 4.43 -6.46
N ALA A 46 0.44 4.32 -5.36
CA ALA A 46 0.94 3.03 -4.89
C ALA A 46 -0.19 2.08 -4.46
N ALA A 47 -1.24 2.61 -3.82
CA ALA A 47 -2.44 1.85 -3.48
C ALA A 47 -3.19 1.38 -4.71
N LYS A 48 -3.33 2.24 -5.73
CA LYS A 48 -3.94 1.88 -7.01
C LYS A 48 -3.18 0.76 -7.72
N ASP A 49 -1.86 0.87 -7.83
CA ASP A 49 -1.02 -0.17 -8.46
C ASP A 49 -1.18 -1.53 -7.75
N LEU A 50 -1.27 -1.53 -6.42
CA LEU A 50 -1.47 -2.75 -5.63
C LEU A 50 -2.92 -3.27 -5.73
N ALA A 51 -3.90 -2.36 -5.79
CA ALA A 51 -5.31 -2.72 -5.85
C ALA A 51 -5.73 -3.30 -7.21
N GLU A 52 -5.08 -2.88 -8.30
CA GLU A 52 -5.27 -3.37 -9.68
C GLU A 52 -4.82 -4.83 -9.89
N LEU A 53 -4.12 -5.43 -8.92
CA LEU A 53 -3.81 -6.86 -8.96
C LEU A 53 -5.10 -7.69 -8.83
N ALA A 54 -5.10 -8.86 -9.47
CA ALA A 54 -6.18 -9.84 -9.32
C ALA A 54 -6.42 -10.14 -7.82
N PRO A 55 -7.68 -10.24 -7.36
CA PRO A 55 -8.00 -10.40 -5.94
C PRO A 55 -7.22 -11.51 -5.23
N GLU A 56 -7.01 -12.64 -5.93
CA GLU A 56 -6.32 -13.84 -5.44
C GLU A 56 -4.83 -13.58 -5.17
N LEU A 57 -4.23 -12.63 -5.89
CA LEU A 57 -2.83 -12.21 -5.71
C LEU A 57 -2.73 -11.02 -4.75
N ARG A 58 -3.68 -10.09 -4.83
CA ARG A 58 -3.70 -8.85 -4.05
C ARG A 58 -3.68 -9.11 -2.56
N MET A 59 -4.60 -9.95 -2.07
CA MET A 59 -4.79 -10.15 -0.62
C MET A 59 -3.57 -10.81 0.05
N PRO A 60 -3.01 -11.93 -0.45
CA PRO A 60 -1.80 -12.51 0.12
C PRO A 60 -0.59 -11.58 0.05
N LEU A 61 -0.47 -10.83 -1.04
CA LEU A 61 0.65 -9.91 -1.24
C LEU A 61 0.57 -8.72 -0.29
N ALA A 62 -0.57 -8.05 -0.20
CA ALA A 62 -0.77 -6.92 0.69
C ALA A 62 -0.51 -7.30 2.16
N GLY A 63 -0.99 -8.47 2.61
CA GLY A 63 -0.69 -8.97 3.96
C GLY A 63 0.80 -9.30 4.19
N THR A 64 1.50 -9.78 3.16
CA THR A 64 2.95 -10.01 3.24
C THR A 64 3.74 -8.70 3.30
N LEU A 65 3.34 -7.71 2.51
CA LEU A 65 3.94 -6.37 2.52
C LEU A 65 3.72 -5.68 3.86
N LEU A 66 2.50 -5.76 4.41
CA LEU A 66 2.18 -5.21 5.73
C LEU A 66 3.05 -5.84 6.83
N ARG A 67 3.12 -7.17 6.89
CA ARG A 67 3.96 -7.87 7.89
C ARG A 67 5.43 -7.46 7.79
N ARG A 68 5.96 -7.31 6.58
CA ARG A 68 7.35 -6.85 6.37
C ARG A 68 7.55 -5.40 6.81
N ALA A 69 6.58 -4.53 6.55
CA ALA A 69 6.67 -3.13 6.97
C ALA A 69 6.60 -3.01 8.50
N LEU A 70 5.67 -3.72 9.16
CA LEU A 70 5.57 -3.75 10.62
C LEU A 70 6.83 -4.30 11.29
N ALA A 71 7.38 -5.41 10.78
CA ALA A 71 8.62 -5.98 11.32
C ALA A 71 9.82 -5.02 11.26
N LYS A 72 9.83 -4.09 10.29
CA LYS A 72 10.85 -3.04 10.20
C LYS A 72 10.58 -1.88 11.15
N ILE A 73 9.31 -1.50 11.33
CA ILE A 73 8.92 -0.46 12.29
C ILE A 73 9.28 -0.86 13.72
N ASP A 74 9.11 -2.13 14.08
CA ASP A 74 9.47 -2.64 15.42
C ASP A 74 10.99 -2.66 15.67
N GLN A 75 11.81 -2.47 14.63
CA GLN A 75 13.27 -2.46 14.70
C GLN A 75 13.87 -1.04 14.70
N ASP A 76 13.06 0.00 14.49
CA ASP A 76 13.43 1.42 14.51
C ASP A 76 13.04 2.08 15.85
#